data_AF-A0A7C5TVV9-F1
#
_entry.id   AF-A0A7C5TVV9-F1
#
_cell.length_a   1.000
_cell.length_b   1.000
_cell.length_c   1.000
_cell.angle_alpha   90.00
_cell.angle_beta   90.00
_cell.angle_gamma   90.00
#
_symmetry.space_group_name_H-M   'P 1'
#
loop_
_entity.id
_entity.type
_entity.pdbx_description
1 polymer ?
#
loop_
_entity_poly.entity_id
_entity_poly.type
_entity_poly.pdbx_seq_one_letter_code
_entity_poly.pdbx_strand_id
1 'polypeptide(L)'
;MSEAKSSVDIRELKIFDEKASEVLDRIMGAVKGYCGKLYVVNENKYYECIASYADKSLLEIAEELEGYREPYIPHWIVEGLKNLPKKYYDILENYLKKEFDRFLKVYQKRLALQTE
;
A
#
# COMPACT_ATOMS: atom_id res chain seq x y z
N MET A 1 7.79 -33.65 -27.26
CA MET A 1 7.09 -33.31 -26.01
C MET A 1 7.08 -31.80 -25.92
N SER A 2 5.96 -31.18 -26.22
CA SER A 2 5.87 -29.72 -26.39
C SER A 2 5.69 -29.03 -25.05
N GLU A 3 6.51 -28.01 -24.81
CA GLU A 3 6.40 -27.06 -23.72
C GLU A 3 5.04 -26.36 -23.77
N ALA A 4 4.18 -26.63 -22.80
CA ALA A 4 2.99 -25.82 -22.58
C ALA A 4 3.44 -24.51 -21.92
N LYS A 5 3.69 -23.49 -22.74
CA LYS A 5 3.76 -22.09 -22.31
C LYS A 5 2.46 -21.78 -21.58
N SER A 6 2.53 -21.67 -20.25
CA SER A 6 1.46 -21.13 -19.43
C SER A 6 1.24 -19.67 -19.86
N SER A 7 0.30 -19.48 -20.77
CA SER A 7 -0.33 -18.20 -21.02
C SER A 7 -1.13 -17.88 -19.77
N VAL A 8 -0.51 -17.23 -18.79
CA VAL A 8 -1.24 -16.44 -17.81
C VAL A 8 -2.22 -15.60 -18.61
N ASP A 9 -3.50 -15.87 -18.45
CA ASP A 9 -4.54 -15.28 -19.29
C ASP A 9 -4.49 -13.78 -19.07
N ILE A 10 -4.26 -13.02 -20.16
CA ILE A 10 -4.17 -11.56 -20.13
C ILE A 10 -5.46 -10.96 -19.52
N ARG A 11 -6.56 -11.71 -19.53
CA ARG A 11 -7.82 -11.36 -18.86
C ARG A 11 -7.75 -11.48 -17.34
N GLU A 12 -7.09 -12.51 -16.80
CA GLU A 12 -6.85 -12.63 -15.36
C GLU A 12 -5.93 -11.51 -14.87
N LEU A 13 -4.92 -11.13 -15.68
CA LEU A 13 -4.05 -9.98 -15.41
C LEU A 13 -4.82 -8.65 -15.40
N LYS A 14 -5.73 -8.41 -16.35
CA LYS A 14 -6.51 -7.15 -16.38
C LYS A 14 -7.51 -7.02 -15.24
N ILE A 15 -8.22 -8.10 -14.91
CA ILE A 15 -9.15 -8.10 -13.77
C ILE A 15 -8.38 -8.01 -12.45
N PHE A 16 -7.19 -8.63 -12.39
CA PHE A 16 -6.28 -8.46 -11.27
C PHE A 16 -5.74 -7.03 -11.19
N ASP A 17 -5.37 -6.38 -12.29
CA ASP A 17 -4.85 -5.01 -12.32
C ASP A 17 -5.88 -3.99 -11.80
N GLU A 18 -7.15 -4.09 -12.21
CA GLU A 18 -8.21 -3.18 -11.72
C GLU A 18 -8.46 -3.36 -10.21
N LYS A 19 -8.51 -4.62 -9.73
CA LYS A 19 -8.66 -4.91 -8.29
C LYS A 19 -7.38 -4.62 -7.49
N ALA A 20 -6.21 -4.78 -8.10
CA ALA A 20 -4.90 -4.48 -7.52
C ALA A 20 -4.78 -2.99 -7.22
N SER A 21 -5.17 -2.14 -8.17
CA SER A 21 -5.22 -0.68 -7.94
C SER A 21 -6.16 -0.36 -6.79
N GLU A 22 -7.37 -0.95 -6.76
CA GLU A 22 -8.31 -0.73 -5.67
C GLU A 22 -7.74 -1.13 -4.30
N VAL A 23 -7.07 -2.29 -4.22
CA VAL A 23 -6.43 -2.77 -2.99
C VAL A 23 -5.36 -1.79 -2.51
N LEU A 24 -4.47 -1.35 -3.40
CA LEU A 24 -3.41 -0.41 -3.07
C LEU A 24 -3.96 0.97 -2.66
N ASP A 25 -4.96 1.49 -3.39
CA ASP A 25 -5.58 2.77 -3.10
C ASP A 25 -6.28 2.75 -1.74
N ARG A 26 -6.97 1.66 -1.40
CA ARG A 26 -7.60 1.48 -0.09
C ARG A 26 -6.57 1.42 1.02
N ILE A 27 -5.51 0.63 0.87
CA ILE A 27 -4.46 0.49 1.89
C ILE A 27 -3.72 1.81 2.09
N MET A 28 -3.29 2.46 1.01
CA MET A 28 -2.62 3.76 1.06
C MET A 28 -3.51 4.84 1.64
N GLY A 29 -4.79 4.84 1.26
CA GLY A 29 -5.76 5.77 1.81
C GLY A 29 -5.99 5.52 3.30
N ALA A 30 -6.04 4.26 3.76
CA ALA A 30 -6.25 3.91 5.16
C ALA A 30 -5.08 4.40 6.02
N VAL A 31 -3.84 4.20 5.54
CA VAL A 31 -2.63 4.76 6.17
C VAL A 31 -2.72 6.29 6.27
N LYS A 32 -3.07 6.97 5.18
CA LYS A 32 -3.24 8.44 5.16
C LYS A 32 -4.35 8.91 6.09
N GLY A 33 -5.48 8.20 6.16
CA GLY A 33 -6.60 8.52 7.04
C GLY A 33 -6.28 8.25 8.52
N TYR A 34 -5.53 7.18 8.80
CA TYR A 34 -5.02 6.86 10.13
C TYR A 34 -4.06 7.94 10.63
N CYS A 35 -3.04 8.24 9.84
CA CYS A 35 -2.03 9.23 10.20
C CYS A 35 -2.56 10.68 10.11
N GLY A 36 -3.55 10.96 9.24
CA GLY A 36 -4.06 12.30 8.96
C GLY A 36 -4.57 13.05 10.19
N LYS A 37 -5.03 12.33 11.22
CA LYS A 37 -5.41 12.92 12.51
C LYS A 37 -4.24 13.64 13.19
N LEU A 38 -3.00 13.21 12.95
CA LEU A 38 -1.79 13.81 13.49
C LEU A 38 -1.39 15.09 12.75
N TYR A 39 -1.81 15.27 11.50
CA TYR A 39 -1.45 16.44 10.69
C TYR A 39 -1.95 17.74 11.34
N VAL A 40 -3.15 17.72 11.93
CA VAL A 40 -3.74 18.87 12.63
C VAL A 40 -2.94 19.25 13.88
N VAL A 41 -2.25 18.29 14.49
CA VAL A 41 -1.48 18.49 15.72
C VAL A 41 -0.05 18.91 15.41
N ASN A 42 0.61 18.20 14.49
CA ASN A 42 1.98 18.43 14.10
C ASN A 42 2.23 17.74 12.74
N GLU A 43 2.57 18.53 11.73
CA GLU A 43 2.86 18.02 10.39
C GLU A 43 3.99 16.98 10.41
N ASN A 44 5.04 17.13 11.24
CA ASN A 44 6.11 16.14 11.37
C ASN A 44 5.60 14.80 11.92
N LYS A 45 4.67 14.81 12.88
CA LYS A 45 4.08 13.57 13.42
C LYS A 45 3.24 12.83 12.39
N TYR A 46 2.60 13.55 11.47
CA TYR A 46 1.90 12.94 10.34
C TYR A 46 2.87 12.16 9.44
N TYR A 47 4.01 12.76 9.09
CA TYR A 47 5.00 12.11 8.24
C TYR A 47 5.73 10.97 8.96
N GLU A 48 6.09 11.13 10.23
CA GLU A 48 6.66 10.05 11.06
C GLU A 48 5.72 8.83 11.13
N CYS A 49 4.41 9.08 11.28
CA CYS A 49 3.41 8.02 11.25
C CYS A 49 3.42 7.27 9.92
N ILE A 50 3.37 7.98 8.79
CA ILE A 50 3.41 7.34 7.46
C ILE A 50 4.74 6.59 7.25
N ALA A 51 5.86 7.14 7.71
CA ALA A 51 7.16 6.50 7.63
C ALA A 51 7.21 5.17 8.38
N SER A 52 6.53 5.05 9.52
CA SER A 52 6.48 3.80 10.29
C SER A 52 5.75 2.65 9.56
N TYR A 53 4.93 2.95 8.56
CA TYR A 53 4.30 1.94 7.70
C TYR A 53 5.18 1.53 6.51
N ALA A 54 6.24 2.29 6.18
CA ALA A 54 7.10 1.97 5.02
C ALA A 54 7.92 0.68 5.21
N ASP A 55 8.21 0.32 6.47
CA ASP A 55 8.95 -0.91 6.81
C ASP A 55 8.05 -2.15 6.92
N LYS A 56 6.72 -1.97 6.88
CA LYS A 56 5.75 -3.06 6.99
C LYS A 56 5.44 -3.66 5.62
N SER A 57 5.14 -4.96 5.61
CA SER A 57 4.62 -5.64 4.43
C SER A 57 3.19 -5.21 4.11
N LEU A 58 2.78 -5.40 2.85
CA LEU A 58 1.42 -5.08 2.40
C LEU A 58 0.34 -5.77 3.26
N LEU A 59 0.57 -7.04 3.61
CA LEU A 59 -0.35 -7.81 4.45
C LEU A 59 -0.40 -7.29 5.88
N GLU A 60 0.74 -7.00 6.51
CA GLU A 60 0.78 -6.47 7.88
C GLU A 60 -0.01 -5.15 7.99
N ILE A 61 0.13 -4.27 7.00
CA ILE A 61 -0.62 -3.00 6.96
C ILE A 61 -2.12 -3.27 6.83
N ALA A 62 -2.51 -4.20 5.95
CA ALA A 62 -3.90 -4.55 5.72
C ALA A 62 -4.56 -5.18 6.96
N GLU A 63 -3.84 -6.03 7.69
CA GLU A 63 -4.32 -6.64 8.94
C GLU A 63 -4.44 -5.61 10.08
N GLU A 64 -3.45 -4.74 10.24
CA GLU A 64 -3.46 -3.72 11.29
C GLU A 64 -4.57 -2.68 11.10
N LEU A 65 -4.85 -2.32 9.85
CA LEU A 65 -5.85 -1.33 9.48
C LEU A 65 -7.18 -1.97 9.04
N GLU A 66 -7.34 -3.28 9.23
CA GLU A 66 -8.59 -3.97 8.95
C GLU A 66 -9.72 -3.33 9.77
N GLY A 67 -10.82 -2.98 9.10
CA GLY A 67 -11.95 -2.35 9.76
C GLY A 67 -11.76 -0.89 10.16
N TYR A 68 -10.58 -0.29 9.93
CA TYR A 68 -10.37 1.14 10.14
C TYR A 68 -11.25 1.96 9.20
N ARG A 69 -11.88 3.02 9.72
CA ARG A 69 -12.87 3.82 8.97
C ARG A 69 -12.20 4.80 8.01
N GLU A 70 -12.66 4.73 6.77
CA GLU A 70 -12.43 5.56 5.58
C GLU A 70 -10.98 5.97 5.22
N PRO A 71 -10.43 5.43 4.11
CA PRO A 71 -10.98 4.33 3.32
C PRO A 71 -10.94 3.02 4.10
N TYR A 72 -12.10 2.36 4.11
CA TYR A 72 -12.33 1.10 4.79
C TYR A 72 -11.52 -0.02 4.11
N ILE A 73 -10.72 -0.74 4.90
CA ILE A 73 -10.12 -2.02 4.50
C ILE A 73 -11.09 -3.14 4.90
N PRO A 74 -11.89 -3.67 3.96
CA PRO A 74 -12.76 -4.81 4.22
C PRO A 74 -11.95 -6.10 4.43
N HIS A 75 -12.51 -7.00 5.23
CA HIS A 75 -11.97 -8.34 5.49
C HIS A 75 -11.59 -9.11 4.22
N TRP A 76 -12.37 -8.96 3.13
CA TRP A 76 -12.08 -9.65 1.86
C TRP A 76 -10.76 -9.21 1.22
N ILE A 77 -10.24 -8.01 1.51
CA ILE A 77 -8.92 -7.59 1.03
C ILE A 77 -7.83 -8.34 1.77
N VAL A 78 -7.95 -8.47 3.09
CA VAL A 78 -7.01 -9.22 3.93
C VAL A 78 -6.96 -10.68 3.48
N GLU A 79 -8.12 -11.33 3.36
CA GLU A 79 -8.20 -12.71 2.88
C GLU A 79 -7.75 -12.85 1.43
N GLY A 80 -8.04 -11.85 0.58
CA GLY A 80 -7.56 -11.79 -0.79
C GLY A 80 -6.03 -11.78 -0.86
N LEU A 81 -5.37 -10.99 -0.01
CA LEU A 81 -3.91 -10.90 0.06
C LEU A 81 -3.28 -12.18 0.61
N LYS A 82 -3.86 -12.82 1.63
CA LYS A 82 -3.37 -14.10 2.18
C LYS A 82 -3.37 -15.22 1.16
N ASN A 83 -4.40 -15.25 0.31
CA ASN A 83 -4.59 -16.30 -0.70
C ASN A 83 -3.99 -15.93 -2.06
N LEU A 84 -3.37 -14.75 -2.17
CA LEU A 84 -2.85 -14.27 -3.44
C LEU A 84 -1.60 -15.07 -3.85
N PRO A 85 -1.48 -15.52 -5.12
CA PRO A 85 -0.25 -16.15 -5.57
C PRO A 85 0.94 -15.21 -5.40
N LYS A 86 2.04 -15.73 -4.84
CA LYS A 86 3.22 -14.94 -4.46
C LYS A 86 3.70 -13.97 -5.54
N LYS A 87 3.72 -14.40 -6.82
CA LYS A 87 4.12 -13.55 -7.96
C LYS A 87 3.33 -12.24 -8.01
N TYR A 88 2.03 -12.29 -7.73
CA TYR A 88 1.16 -11.11 -7.77
C TYR A 88 1.26 -10.29 -6.48
N TYR A 89 1.40 -10.96 -5.33
CA TYR A 89 1.66 -10.29 -4.06
C TYR A 89 2.94 -9.45 -4.12
N ASP A 90 4.04 -10.04 -4.62
CA ASP A 90 5.32 -9.36 -4.75
C ASP A 90 5.22 -8.13 -5.67
N ILE A 91 4.38 -8.17 -6.71
CA ILE A 91 4.13 -7.01 -7.58
C ILE A 91 3.46 -5.89 -6.77
N LEU A 92 2.36 -6.19 -6.06
CA LEU A 92 1.63 -5.22 -5.24
C LEU A 92 2.53 -4.61 -4.16
N GLU A 93 3.28 -5.45 -3.45
CA GLU A 93 4.17 -5.00 -2.38
C GLU A 93 5.26 -4.07 -2.91
N ASN A 94 5.83 -4.37 -4.08
CA ASN A 94 6.82 -3.50 -4.71
C ASN A 94 6.23 -2.16 -5.16
N TYR A 95 4.97 -2.13 -5.60
CA TYR A 95 4.27 -0.86 -5.90
C TYR A 95 4.07 -0.04 -4.63
N LEU A 96 3.58 -0.66 -3.55
CA LEU A 96 3.37 0.00 -2.27
C LEU A 96 4.68 0.63 -1.74
N LYS A 97 5.78 -0.14 -1.74
CA LYS A 97 7.11 0.33 -1.33
C LYS A 97 7.58 1.54 -2.14
N LYS A 98 7.38 1.52 -3.46
CA LYS A 98 7.71 2.67 -4.33
C LYS A 98 6.90 3.92 -3.98
N GLU A 99 5.63 3.76 -3.62
CA GLU A 99 4.79 4.89 -3.20
C GLU A 99 5.23 5.46 -1.85
N PHE A 100 5.59 4.63 -0.88
CA PHE A 100 6.21 5.08 0.36
C PHE A 100 7.54 5.80 0.11
N ASP A 101 8.44 5.24 -0.71
CA ASP A 101 9.71 5.88 -1.06
C ASP A 101 9.51 7.26 -1.71
N ARG A 102 8.54 7.39 -2.63
CA ARG A 102 8.19 8.66 -3.25
C ARG A 102 7.72 9.66 -2.21
N PHE A 103 6.84 9.25 -1.30
CA PHE A 103 6.34 10.08 -0.23
C PHE A 103 7.45 10.55 0.72
N LEU A 104 8.30 9.62 1.19
CA LEU A 104 9.39 9.91 2.12
C LEU A 104 10.44 10.84 1.51
N LYS A 105 10.76 10.70 0.22
CA LYS A 105 11.64 11.64 -0.49
C LYS A 105 11.09 13.06 -0.52
N VAL A 106 9.77 13.22 -0.70
CA VAL A 106 9.13 14.54 -0.65
C VAL A 106 9.18 15.11 0.77
N TYR A 107 8.93 14.28 1.78
CA TYR A 107 9.01 14.67 3.19
C TYR A 107 10.41 15.13 3.59
N GLN A 108 11.45 14.34 3.31
CA GLN A 108 12.84 14.68 3.63
C GLN A 108 13.27 16.01 2.99
N LYS A 109 12.85 16.28 1.75
CA LYS A 109 13.11 17.55 1.08
C LYS A 109 12.41 18.72 1.78
N ARG A 110 11.17 18.56 2.23
CA ARG A 110 10.45 19.60 2.98
C ARG A 110 11.10 19.91 4.31
N LEU A 111 11.51 18.89 5.06
CA LEU A 111 12.23 19.08 6.33
C LEU A 111 13.49 19.90 6.15
N ALA A 112 14.30 19.58 5.13
CA ALA A 112 15.54 20.31 4.85
C ALA A 112 15.29 21.81 4.58
N LEU A 113 14.19 22.16 3.91
CA LEU A 113 13.81 23.55 3.62
C LEU A 113 13.27 24.32 4.83
N GLN A 114 12.84 23.63 5.89
CA GLN A 114 12.37 24.27 7.13
C GLN A 114 13.50 24.52 8.13
N THR A 115 14.66 23.87 7.93
CA THR A 115 15.84 23.99 8.79
C THR A 115 16.88 24.99 8.29
N GLU A 116 16.65 25.62 7.13
CA GLU A 116 17.44 26.74 6.56
C GLU A 116 16.79 28.09 6.89
#